data_AF-A0A9D1G417-F1
#
_entry.id   AF-A0A9D1G417-F1
#
_cell.length_a   1.000
_cell.length_b   1.000
_cell.length_c   1.000
_cell.angle_alpha   90.00
_cell.angle_beta   90.00
_cell.angle_gamma   90.00
#
_symmetry.space_group_name_H-M   'P 1'
#
loop_
_entity.id
_entity.type
_entity.pdbx_description
1 polymer ?
#
loop_
_entity_poly.entity_id
_entity_poly.type
_entity_poly.pdbx_seq_one_letter_code
_entity_poly.pdbx_strand_id
1 'polypeptide(L)'
;MGVMVLKVIRRMLSMCEISWELLIRALQLSCVLLFCSFMLFLSTGPLTIWNYDTYKLAQEFSTLPQAILLVAMIAGAVIEERSL
;
A
#
# COMPACT_ATOMS: atom_id res chain seq x y z
N MET A 1 -23.00 -0.53 -2.43
CA MET A 1 -21.54 -0.36 -2.21
C MET A 1 -20.70 -0.57 -3.48
N GLY A 2 -20.94 -1.58 -4.31
CA GLY A 2 -20.10 -1.86 -5.51
C GLY A 2 -20.04 -0.76 -6.58
N VAL A 3 -21.12 -0.01 -6.79
CA VAL A 3 -21.18 1.04 -7.86
C VAL A 3 -20.24 2.23 -7.59
N MET A 4 -19.99 2.53 -6.31
CA MET A 4 -19.12 3.64 -5.90
C MET A 4 -17.65 3.30 -6.12
N VAL A 5 -17.26 2.06 -5.81
CA VAL A 5 -15.90 1.54 -6.06
C VAL A 5 -15.59 1.53 -7.54
N LEU A 6 -16.51 1.09 -8.39
CA LEU A 6 -16.37 1.12 -9.85
C LEU A 6 -16.16 2.53 -10.42
N LYS A 7 -16.86 3.54 -9.88
CA LYS A 7 -16.65 4.94 -10.27
C LYS A 7 -15.26 5.46 -9.88
N VAL A 8 -14.78 5.08 -8.69
CA VAL A 8 -13.43 5.46 -8.23
C VAL A 8 -12.36 4.81 -9.10
N ILE A 9 -12.47 3.50 -9.36
CA ILE A 9 -11.54 2.77 -10.23
C ILE A 9 -11.54 3.38 -11.64
N ARG A 10 -12.72 3.69 -12.20
CA ARG A 10 -12.81 4.31 -13.53
C ARG A 10 -12.17 5.70 -13.58
N ARG A 11 -12.27 6.49 -12.50
CA ARG A 11 -11.56 7.77 -12.39
C ARG A 11 -10.06 7.60 -12.27
N MET A 12 -9.59 6.59 -11.53
CA MET A 12 -8.16 6.29 -11.44
C MET A 12 -7.58 5.87 -12.80
N LEU A 13 -8.33 5.09 -13.59
CA LEU A 13 -7.94 4.73 -14.97
C LEU A 13 -7.93 5.92 -15.95
N SER A 14 -8.48 7.07 -15.57
CA SER A 14 -8.52 8.28 -16.38
C SER A 14 -7.40 9.26 -16.05
N MET A 15 -6.48 8.92 -15.13
CA MET A 15 -5.37 9.79 -14.74
C MET A 15 -4.26 9.82 -15.79
N CYS A 16 -3.43 10.85 -15.72
CA CYS A 16 -2.21 10.97 -16.51
C CYS A 16 -1.30 9.73 -16.32
N GLU A 17 -0.61 9.31 -17.38
CA GLU A 17 0.23 8.10 -17.39
C GLU A 17 1.24 8.06 -16.22
N ILE A 18 1.83 9.21 -15.88
CA ILE A 18 2.79 9.33 -14.77
C ILE A 18 2.16 9.07 -13.41
N SER A 19 0.95 9.58 -13.18
CA SER A 19 0.21 9.38 -11.93
C SER A 19 -0.23 7.93 -11.79
N TRP A 20 -0.65 7.31 -12.89
CA TRP A 20 -1.01 5.90 -12.95
C TRP A 20 0.19 4.97 -12.68
N GLU A 21 1.35 5.24 -13.29
CA GLU A 21 2.57 4.48 -13.01
C GLU A 21 2.98 4.57 -11.54
N LEU A 22 2.94 5.77 -10.95
CA LEU A 22 3.25 5.97 -9.53
C LEU A 22 2.33 5.10 -8.65
N LEU A 23 1.03 5.09 -8.95
CA LEU A 23 0.04 4.35 -8.19
C LEU A 23 0.25 2.83 -8.30
N ILE A 24 0.55 2.32 -9.50
CA ILE A 24 0.88 0.89 -9.70
C ILE A 24 2.14 0.51 -8.93
N ARG A 25 3.20 1.32 -8.97
CA ARG A 25 4.45 1.04 -8.25
C ARG A 25 4.24 1.05 -6.74
N ALA A 26 3.48 2.02 -6.22
CA ALA A 26 3.13 2.09 -4.81
C ALA A 26 2.27 0.90 -4.36
N LEU A 27 1.35 0.44 -5.22
CA LEU A 27 0.53 -0.75 -4.96
C LEU A 27 1.37 -2.03 -4.95
N GLN A 28 2.27 -2.20 -5.93
CA GLN A 28 3.21 -3.34 -5.96
C GLN A 28 4.05 -3.39 -4.68
N LEU A 29 4.64 -2.25 -4.30
CA LEU A 29 5.44 -2.14 -3.08
C LEU A 29 4.60 -2.49 -1.84
N SER A 30 3.38 -1.97 -1.75
CA SER A 30 2.43 -2.28 -0.66
C SER A 30 2.13 -3.76 -0.56
N CYS A 31 1.89 -4.44 -1.68
CA CYS A 31 1.67 -5.88 -1.72
C CYS A 31 2.91 -6.67 -1.26
N VAL A 32 4.11 -6.24 -1.65
CA VAL A 32 5.37 -6.88 -1.21
C VAL A 32 5.57 -6.72 0.30
N LEU A 33 5.33 -5.53 0.87
CA LEU A 33 5.40 -5.32 2.31
C LEU A 33 4.39 -6.18 3.07
N LEU A 34 3.14 -6.26 2.59
CA LEU A 34 2.11 -7.11 3.19
C LEU A 34 2.48 -8.60 3.12
N PHE A 35 3.04 -9.06 1.99
CA PHE A 35 3.52 -10.42 1.86
C PHE A 35 4.67 -10.71 2.83
N CYS A 36 5.60 -9.76 2.99
CA CYS A 36 6.69 -9.89 3.94
C CYS A 36 6.20 -9.94 5.40
N SER A 37 5.26 -9.06 5.77
CA SER A 37 4.57 -9.09 7.07
C SER A 37 3.93 -10.46 7.33
N PHE A 38 3.20 -10.99 6.35
CA PHE A 38 2.56 -12.31 6.44
C PHE A 38 3.57 -13.43 6.65
N MET A 39 4.68 -13.44 5.89
CA MET A 39 5.75 -14.43 6.05
C MET A 39 6.42 -14.33 7.43
N LEU A 40 6.65 -13.12 7.94
CA LEU A 40 7.19 -12.91 9.28
C LEU A 40 6.24 -13.44 10.36
N PHE A 41 4.93 -13.18 10.24
CA PHE A 41 3.94 -13.73 11.17
C PHE A 41 3.91 -15.26 11.14
N LEU A 42 3.98 -15.88 9.96
CA LEU A 42 4.07 -17.33 9.84
C LEU A 42 5.36 -17.89 10.46
N SER A 43 6.48 -17.20 10.29
CA SER A 43 7.78 -17.63 10.83
C SER A 43 7.91 -17.43 12.34
N THR A 44 7.16 -16.50 12.94
CA THR A 44 7.30 -16.12 14.35
C THR A 44 6.71 -17.16 15.31
N GLY A 45 5.74 -17.98 14.87
CA GLY A 45 5.14 -19.02 15.69
C GLY A 45 4.44 -18.48 16.96
N PRO A 46 4.36 -19.25 18.06
CA PRO A 46 3.81 -18.78 19.32
C PRO A 46 4.57 -17.56 19.86
N LEU A 47 3.84 -16.58 20.39
CA LEU A 47 4.43 -15.35 20.92
C LEU A 47 5.32 -15.68 22.13
N THR A 48 6.64 -15.50 21.97
CA THR A 48 7.64 -15.66 23.05
C THR A 48 8.44 -14.36 23.20
N ILE A 49 9.05 -14.14 24.36
CA ILE A 49 9.84 -12.92 24.66
C ILE A 49 10.99 -12.73 23.64
N TRP A 50 11.54 -13.84 23.13
CA TRP A 50 12.62 -13.84 22.14
C TRP A 50 12.15 -13.45 20.73
N ASN A 51 10.86 -13.62 20.43
CA ASN A 51 10.26 -13.35 19.13
C ASN A 51 9.41 -12.06 19.15
N TYR A 52 9.53 -11.26 20.20
CA TYR A 52 8.78 -10.01 20.35
C TYR A 52 9.19 -8.97 19.30
N ASP A 53 10.50 -8.85 19.03
CA ASP A 53 11.00 -7.90 18.03
C ASP A 53 10.57 -8.26 16.61
N THR A 54 10.58 -9.55 16.26
CA THR A 54 10.08 -10.04 14.95
C THR A 54 8.58 -9.84 14.80
N TYR A 55 7.81 -10.05 15.87
CA TYR A 55 6.37 -9.76 15.88
C TYR A 55 6.10 -8.26 15.69
N LYS A 56 6.81 -7.41 16.42
CA LYS A 56 6.68 -5.95 16.32
C LYS A 56 7.06 -5.47 14.91
N LEU A 57 8.14 -6.01 14.34
CA LEU A 57 8.55 -5.73 12.97
C LEU A 57 7.44 -6.14 11.97
N ALA A 58 6.88 -7.35 12.10
CA ALA A 58 5.80 -7.82 11.24
C ALA A 58 4.57 -6.90 11.32
N GLN A 59 4.25 -6.40 12.52
CA GLN A 59 3.18 -5.44 12.74
C GLN A 59 3.44 -4.10 12.03
N GLU A 60 4.64 -3.54 12.12
CA GLU A 60 5.01 -2.32 11.38
C GLU A 60 4.92 -2.52 9.86
N PHE A 61 5.37 -3.66 9.34
CA PHE A 61 5.23 -3.99 7.92
C PHE A 61 3.76 -4.09 7.45
N SER A 62 2.82 -4.33 8.37
CA SER A 62 1.39 -4.37 8.04
C SER A 62 0.72 -2.98 7.96
N THR A 63 1.25 -1.99 8.69
CA THR A 63 0.67 -0.63 8.77
C THR A 63 1.28 0.34 7.75
N LEU A 64 2.56 0.17 7.42
CA LEU A 64 3.29 0.94 6.39
C LEU A 64 2.62 1.00 5.00
N PRO A 65 2.07 -0.09 4.44
CA PRO A 65 1.43 -0.11 3.13
C PRO A 65 0.30 0.92 2.98
N GLN A 66 -0.49 1.12 4.04
CA GLN A 66 -1.60 2.08 4.04
C GLN A 66 -1.09 3.53 3.93
N ALA A 67 0.00 3.85 4.63
CA ALA A 67 0.64 5.16 4.54
C ALA A 67 1.26 5.40 3.15
N ILE A 68 1.90 4.39 2.57
CA ILE A 68 2.52 4.46 1.24
C ILE A 68 1.46 4.71 0.16
N LEU A 69 0.34 3.98 0.20
CA LEU A 69 -0.79 4.20 -0.72
C LEU A 69 -1.40 5.60 -0.57
N LEU A 70 -1.54 6.09 0.66
CA LEU A 70 -2.05 7.44 0.93
C LEU A 70 -1.13 8.51 0.33
N VAL A 71 0.18 8.40 0.56
CA VAL A 71 1.18 9.34 0.02
C VAL A 71 1.21 9.29 -1.51
N ALA A 72 1.15 8.09 -2.10
CA ALA A 72 1.09 7.93 -3.55
C ALA A 72 -0.18 8.55 -4.17
N MET A 73 -1.32 8.43 -3.50
CA MET A 73 -2.58 9.08 -3.92
C MET A 73 -2.47 10.61 -3.90
N ILE A 74 -1.90 11.19 -2.84
CA ILE A 74 -1.72 12.64 -2.73
C ILE A 74 -0.73 13.12 -3.79
N ALA A 75 0.41 12.43 -3.94
CA ALA A 75 1.40 12.76 -4.95
C ALA A 75 0.82 12.67 -6.38
N GLY A 76 0.03 11.63 -6.66
CA GLY A 76 -0.68 11.48 -7.94
C GLY A 76 -1.65 12.63 -8.20
N ALA A 77 -2.41 13.07 -7.18
CA ALA A 77 -3.30 14.22 -7.31
C ALA A 77 -2.54 15.53 -7.59
N VAL A 78 -1.42 15.77 -6.91
CA VAL A 78 -0.57 16.96 -7.14
C VAL A 78 0.05 16.95 -8.55
N ILE A 79 0.49 15.79 -9.03
CA ILE A 79 1.02 15.65 -10.40
C ILE A 79 -0.08 15.94 -11.42
N GLU A 80 -1.28 15.38 -11.21
CA GLU A 80 -2.43 15.60 -12.09
C GLU A 80 -2.80 17.08 -12.16
N GLU A 81 -2.88 17.78 -11.01
CA GLU A 81 -3.13 19.22 -10.95
C GLU A 81 -2.06 20.06 -11.66
N ARG A 82 -0.80 19.62 -11.66
CA ARG A 82 0.29 20.31 -12.36
C ARG A 82 0.33 20.02 -13.87
N SER A 83 -0.34 18.96 -14.30
CA SER A 83 -0.44 18.55 -15.71
C SER A 83 -1.64 19.16 -16.45
N LEU A 84 -2.59 19.75 -15.70
CA LEU A 84 -3.71 20.56 -16.18
C LEU A 84 -3.30 22.02 -16.42
#